data_AF-A0A0C9YQD6-F1
#
_entry.id   AF-A0A0C9YQD6-F1
#
_cell.length_a   1.000
_cell.length_b   1.000
_cell.length_c   1.000
_cell.angle_alpha   90.00
_cell.angle_beta   90.00
_cell.angle_gamma   90.00
#
_symmetry.space_group_name_H-M   'P 1'
#
loop_
_entity.id
_entity.type
_entity.pdbx_description
1 polymer ?
#
loop_
_entity_poly.entity_id
_entity_poly.type
_entity_poly.pdbx_seq_one_letter_code
_entity_poly.pdbx_strand_id
1 'polypeptide(L)'
;MLCYNQARLDCYADSLRESLKAFKAAGSLHNIPHYTSWPSRNAASGHESFCDDSSIGPYSDETHVAYMMFAQNCILKLDAILRTGDRATQRRSLAEHTYSIRHMKSVRMFINSHPKVSVVHGLLSDILFLGRLRSCYYAIVEAALNIPGFAHLSIIFVKNLPRRVCSATLPSLTDTMKLLDQTLNPTSVKNFIGERFSVISADRAFDKLQNTVSRHRLSTHAEVQLVLHIVGMMNINTVHKEVYPYVGCSKLSCFLCSTFLKSFDHHGIKFRTRGSHGKIYSLWSIPDMDGLRSDVVLALHSASNKTRKVLVGEMMKPIATIAHVAESTAAVTDDSPQPSWNRQYHKVLAAQREFDALHTKNLTKCVLRRVANRERQPCYT
;
A
#
# COMPACT_ATOMS: atom_id res chain seq x y z
N MET A 1 14.17 -5.07 -8.55
CA MET A 1 13.02 -4.19 -8.22
C MET A 1 12.74 -3.15 -9.31
N LEU A 2 13.72 -2.37 -9.76
CA LEU A 2 13.51 -1.36 -10.82
C LEU A 2 13.07 -1.99 -12.14
N CYS A 3 13.67 -3.11 -12.56
CA CYS A 3 13.28 -3.83 -13.78
C CYS A 3 11.81 -4.30 -13.74
N TYR A 4 11.30 -4.70 -12.57
CA TYR A 4 9.92 -5.17 -12.40
C TYR A 4 8.89 -4.04 -12.41
N ASN A 5 9.32 -2.79 -12.25
CA ASN A 5 8.44 -1.62 -12.23
C ASN A 5 8.73 -0.67 -13.38
N GLN A 6 9.41 -1.12 -14.45
CA GLN A 6 9.90 -0.23 -15.51
C GLN A 6 8.80 0.59 -16.17
N ALA A 7 7.72 -0.05 -16.64
CA ALA A 7 6.58 0.68 -17.23
C ALA A 7 5.96 1.71 -16.28
N ARG A 8 5.93 1.39 -14.98
CA ARG A 8 5.41 2.28 -13.94
C ARG A 8 6.35 3.45 -13.70
N LEU A 9 7.65 3.19 -13.55
CA LEU A 9 8.71 4.20 -13.44
C LEU A 9 8.69 5.16 -14.62
N ASP A 10 8.46 4.64 -15.82
CA ASP A 10 8.38 5.43 -17.03
C ASP A 10 7.19 6.38 -17.01
N CYS A 11 6.00 5.85 -16.71
CA CYS A 11 4.79 6.66 -16.54
C CYS A 11 5.00 7.81 -15.54
N TYR A 12 5.61 7.55 -14.38
CA TYR A 12 5.84 8.61 -13.38
C TYR A 12 6.92 9.60 -13.76
N ALA A 13 7.95 9.17 -14.47
CA ALA A 13 8.97 10.09 -14.92
C ALA A 13 8.50 10.96 -16.09
N ASP A 14 7.61 10.43 -16.94
CA ASP A 14 6.93 11.22 -17.96
C ASP A 14 5.93 12.20 -17.30
N SER A 15 5.18 11.77 -16.28
CA SER A 15 4.35 12.64 -15.44
C SER A 15 5.18 13.77 -14.80
N LEU A 16 6.31 13.42 -14.18
CA LEU A 16 7.24 14.40 -13.58
C LEU A 16 7.74 15.40 -14.63
N ARG A 17 8.05 14.95 -15.85
CA ARG A 17 8.49 15.83 -16.94
C ARG A 17 7.41 16.86 -17.27
N GLU A 18 6.15 16.44 -17.38
CA GLU A 18 5.04 17.36 -17.65
C GLU A 18 4.76 18.29 -16.47
N SER A 19 4.81 17.80 -15.23
CA SER A 19 4.70 18.61 -14.02
C SER A 19 5.80 19.69 -13.95
N LEU A 20 7.05 19.33 -14.26
CA LEU A 20 8.19 20.26 -14.31
C LEU A 20 8.05 21.28 -15.45
N LYS A 21 7.58 20.87 -16.63
CA LYS A 21 7.29 21.80 -17.73
C LYS A 21 6.23 22.81 -17.33
N ALA A 22 5.14 22.36 -16.72
CA ALA A 22 4.06 23.24 -16.26
C ALA A 22 4.55 24.21 -15.17
N PHE A 23 5.35 23.73 -14.22
CA PHE A 23 5.94 24.56 -13.17
C PHE A 23 6.91 25.61 -13.73
N LYS A 24 7.72 25.25 -14.75
CA LYS A 24 8.63 26.16 -15.44
C LYS A 24 7.93 27.21 -16.28
N ALA A 25 6.92 26.81 -17.06
CA ALA A 25 6.18 27.69 -17.96
C ALA A 25 5.48 28.83 -17.20
N ALA A 26 5.19 28.64 -15.92
CA ALA A 26 4.63 29.66 -15.03
C ALA A 26 5.67 30.66 -14.47
N GLY A 27 6.95 30.56 -14.86
CA GLY A 27 8.03 31.43 -14.38
C GLY A 27 8.48 31.17 -12.94
N SER A 28 7.99 30.09 -12.31
CA SER A 28 8.18 29.87 -10.87
C SER A 28 9.62 29.55 -10.47
N LEU A 29 10.47 29.11 -11.40
CA LEU A 29 11.91 28.92 -11.11
C LEU A 29 12.70 30.23 -10.99
N HIS A 30 12.16 31.36 -11.45
CA HIS A 30 12.87 32.64 -11.46
C HIS A 30 12.47 33.55 -10.30
N ASN A 31 11.41 33.20 -9.57
CA ASN A 31 10.87 34.02 -8.49
C ASN A 31 11.15 33.34 -7.15
N ILE A 32 11.90 34.02 -6.29
CA ILE A 32 12.04 33.63 -4.89
C ILE A 32 10.78 34.12 -4.17
N PRO A 33 9.98 33.23 -3.55
CA PRO A 33 8.83 33.68 -2.78
C PRO A 33 9.27 34.59 -1.64
N HIS A 34 8.39 35.49 -1.20
CA HIS A 34 8.70 36.30 -0.03
C HIS A 34 8.71 35.45 1.23
N TYR A 35 9.58 35.81 2.17
CA TYR A 35 9.53 35.25 3.51
C TYR A 35 8.15 35.54 4.11
N THR A 36 7.45 34.48 4.48
CA THR A 36 6.22 34.56 5.26
C THR A 36 6.45 33.77 6.53
N SER A 37 6.15 34.38 7.67
CA SER A 37 6.14 33.68 8.95
C SER A 37 5.05 32.62 8.88
N TRP A 38 5.47 31.39 8.57
CA TRP A 38 4.53 30.30 8.31
C TRP A 38 3.70 30.04 9.58
N PRO A 39 2.36 30.08 9.52
CA PRO A 39 1.54 29.74 10.67
C PRO A 39 1.72 28.24 10.93
N SER A 40 2.47 27.90 11.98
CA SER A 40 2.49 26.52 12.48
C SER A 40 1.07 26.20 12.94
N ARG A 41 0.36 25.35 12.18
CA ARG A 41 -0.99 24.88 12.55
C ARG A 41 -1.01 24.11 13.89
N ASN A 42 0.15 23.85 14.48
CA ASN A 42 0.31 23.25 15.81
C ASN A 42 1.11 24.20 16.72
N ALA A 43 0.47 25.23 17.26
CA ALA A 43 1.07 26.22 18.15
C ALA A 43 1.37 25.70 19.58
N ALA A 44 1.32 24.38 19.81
CA ALA A 44 1.56 23.76 21.11
C ALA A 44 2.99 23.22 21.30
N SER A 45 3.79 23.15 20.24
CA SER A 45 5.23 22.89 20.30
C SER A 45 5.94 24.13 19.77
N GLY A 46 6.98 24.61 20.47
CA GLY A 46 7.70 25.84 20.12
C GLY A 46 8.13 25.90 18.64
N HIS A 47 8.50 27.09 18.17
CA HIS A 47 8.98 27.32 16.80
C HIS A 47 10.15 26.39 16.44
N GLU A 48 9.87 25.18 15.97
CA GLU A 48 10.88 24.29 15.39
C GLU A 48 11.27 24.86 14.03
N SER A 49 12.28 25.74 14.04
CA SER A 49 13.06 26.05 12.86
C SER A 49 13.61 24.74 12.29
N PHE A 50 13.54 24.58 10.97
CA PHE A 50 14.06 23.39 10.30
C PHE A 50 15.42 23.66 9.67
N CYS A 51 16.17 22.59 9.42
CA CYS A 51 17.48 22.67 8.77
C CYS A 51 17.56 21.56 7.71
N ASP A 52 17.25 21.90 6.45
CA ASP A 52 17.34 20.93 5.34
C ASP A 52 18.78 20.79 4.81
N ASP A 53 19.64 21.80 5.05
CA ASP A 53 21.05 21.81 4.67
C ASP A 53 21.88 22.43 5.81
N SER A 54 22.78 21.62 6.38
CA SER A 54 23.60 22.04 7.53
C SER A 54 24.58 23.17 7.20
N SER A 55 24.91 23.39 5.93
CA SER A 55 25.76 24.51 5.49
C SER A 55 25.02 25.85 5.45
N ILE A 56 23.69 25.83 5.32
CA ILE A 56 22.86 27.04 5.35
C ILE A 56 22.52 27.43 6.80
N GLY A 57 22.37 26.44 7.67
CA GLY A 57 21.95 26.64 9.06
C GLY A 57 20.42 26.64 9.23
N PRO A 58 19.89 26.97 10.42
CA PRO A 58 18.46 26.96 10.68
C PRO A 58 17.69 27.92 9.76
N TYR A 59 16.48 27.54 9.36
CA TYR A 59 15.59 28.39 8.57
C TYR A 59 15.14 29.61 9.38
N SER A 60 15.40 30.80 8.86
CA SER A 60 15.03 32.12 9.37
C SER A 60 14.76 33.08 8.21
N ASP A 61 14.48 34.36 8.49
CA ASP A 61 14.36 35.37 7.44
C ASP A 61 15.71 35.56 6.73
N GLU A 62 16.81 35.58 7.48
CA GLU A 62 18.17 35.76 6.96
C GLU A 62 18.61 34.61 6.05
N THR A 63 18.17 33.38 6.34
CA THR A 63 18.53 32.19 5.54
C THR A 63 17.49 31.84 4.48
N HIS A 64 16.36 32.56 4.41
CA HIS A 64 15.24 32.26 3.51
C HIS A 64 15.66 32.16 2.04
N VAL A 65 16.36 33.18 1.55
CA VAL A 65 16.81 33.28 0.15
C VAL A 65 17.72 32.09 -0.21
N ALA A 66 18.66 31.74 0.67
CA ALA A 66 19.55 30.59 0.47
C ALA A 66 18.76 29.28 0.36
N TYR A 67 17.75 29.07 1.22
CA TYR A 67 16.88 27.91 1.15
C TYR A 67 16.02 27.85 -0.12
N MET A 68 15.52 28.99 -0.60
CA MET A 68 14.75 29.03 -1.86
C MET A 68 15.64 28.75 -3.08
N MET A 69 16.87 29.27 -3.10
CA MET A 69 17.86 28.93 -4.13
C MET A 69 18.27 27.45 -4.08
N PHE A 70 18.46 26.90 -2.89
CA PHE A 70 18.71 25.48 -2.69
C PHE A 70 17.57 24.61 -3.25
N ALA A 71 16.33 24.95 -2.89
CA ALA A 71 15.14 24.28 -3.41
C ALA A 71 15.04 24.37 -4.95
N GLN A 72 15.28 25.55 -5.53
CA GLN A 72 15.35 25.75 -6.99
C GLN A 72 16.38 24.82 -7.64
N ASN A 73 17.59 24.73 -7.07
CA ASN A 73 18.64 23.86 -7.57
C ASN A 73 18.25 22.38 -7.52
N CYS A 74 17.55 21.94 -6.47
CA CYS A 74 16.99 20.59 -6.40
C CYS A 74 16.03 20.30 -7.57
N ILE A 75 15.12 21.24 -7.88
CA ILE A 75 14.17 21.10 -8.98
C ILE A 75 14.86 21.11 -10.34
N LEU A 76 15.84 22.00 -10.54
CA LEU A 76 16.65 22.04 -11.76
C LEU A 76 17.43 20.74 -11.98
N LYS A 77 17.93 20.13 -10.91
CA LYS A 77 18.64 18.84 -10.99
C LYS A 77 17.73 17.71 -11.47
N LEU A 78 16.46 17.68 -11.04
CA LEU A 78 15.49 16.70 -11.56
C LEU A 78 15.26 16.88 -13.07
N ASP A 79 15.14 18.13 -13.53
CA ASP A 79 14.98 18.43 -14.96
C ASP A 79 16.23 18.04 -15.77
N ALA A 80 17.43 18.27 -15.23
CA ALA A 80 18.68 17.85 -15.85
C ALA A 80 18.77 16.31 -15.98
N ILE A 81 18.38 15.57 -14.93
CA ILE A 81 18.33 14.10 -14.98
C ILE A 81 17.39 13.63 -16.08
N LEU A 82 16.22 14.26 -16.27
CA LEU A 82 15.27 13.87 -17.33
C LEU A 82 15.77 14.12 -18.76
N ARG A 83 16.84 14.91 -18.93
CA ARG A 83 17.43 15.30 -20.22
C ARG A 83 18.73 14.58 -20.55
N THR A 84 19.36 13.93 -19.57
CA THR A 84 20.72 13.40 -19.71
C THR A 84 20.77 11.90 -19.39
N GLY A 85 21.71 11.18 -20.01
CA GLY A 85 21.92 9.75 -19.77
C GLY A 85 20.89 8.83 -20.45
N ASP A 86 21.15 7.52 -20.38
CA ASP A 86 20.22 6.51 -20.86
C ASP A 86 19.02 6.36 -19.92
N ARG A 87 17.92 5.80 -20.44
CA ARG A 87 16.66 5.66 -19.71
C ARG A 87 16.80 4.96 -18.36
N ALA A 88 17.62 3.91 -18.25
CA ALA A 88 17.77 3.17 -16.99
C ALA A 88 18.52 4.01 -15.95
N THR A 89 19.58 4.69 -16.36
CA THR A 89 20.32 5.62 -15.50
C THR A 89 19.43 6.78 -15.04
N GLN A 90 18.63 7.37 -15.94
CA GLN A 90 17.66 8.40 -15.59
C GLN A 90 16.71 7.95 -14.48
N ARG A 91 16.09 6.76 -14.62
CA ARG A 91 15.13 6.27 -13.62
C ARG A 91 15.78 6.02 -12.26
N ARG A 92 17.01 5.48 -12.25
CA ARG A 92 17.77 5.29 -11.01
C ARG A 92 18.03 6.64 -10.33
N SER A 93 18.61 7.59 -11.06
CA SER A 93 18.97 8.90 -10.53
C SER A 93 17.74 9.69 -10.08
N LEU A 94 16.60 9.59 -10.78
CA LEU A 94 15.36 10.21 -10.34
C LEU A 94 14.88 9.63 -9.01
N ALA A 95 14.84 8.31 -8.85
CA ALA A 95 14.41 7.68 -7.61
C ALA A 95 15.30 8.08 -6.42
N GLU A 96 16.61 8.20 -6.63
CA GLU A 96 17.57 8.63 -5.61
C GLU A 96 17.40 10.11 -5.25
N HIS A 97 17.35 11.00 -6.23
CA HIS A 97 17.22 12.44 -5.97
C HIS A 97 15.86 12.81 -5.37
N THR A 98 14.78 12.25 -5.90
CA THR A 98 13.44 12.47 -5.34
C THR A 98 13.31 11.91 -3.92
N TYR A 99 14.01 10.82 -3.59
CA TYR A 99 14.09 10.33 -2.21
C TYR A 99 14.77 11.33 -1.27
N SER A 100 15.90 11.90 -1.68
CA SER A 100 16.62 12.88 -0.86
C SER A 100 15.82 14.16 -0.60
N ILE A 101 15.05 14.63 -1.59
CA ILE A 101 14.40 15.94 -1.48
C ILE A 101 12.96 15.92 -0.99
N ARG A 102 12.27 14.76 -1.00
CA ARG A 102 10.81 14.71 -0.72
C ARG A 102 10.43 15.10 0.73
N HIS A 103 11.38 15.05 1.67
CA HIS A 103 11.17 15.45 3.07
C HIS A 103 11.65 16.89 3.35
N MET A 104 12.34 17.53 2.40
CA MET A 104 12.86 18.88 2.58
C MET A 104 11.71 19.88 2.68
N LYS A 105 11.65 20.61 3.79
CA LYS A 105 10.61 21.63 4.01
C LYS A 105 10.78 22.81 3.05
N SER A 106 12.00 23.23 2.76
CA SER A 106 12.36 24.27 1.78
C SER A 106 11.83 23.95 0.37
N VAL A 107 12.03 22.73 -0.11
CA VAL A 107 11.52 22.27 -1.42
C VAL A 107 9.99 22.30 -1.42
N ARG A 108 9.35 21.83 -0.35
CA ARG A 108 7.89 21.88 -0.23
C ARG A 108 7.36 23.32 -0.20
N MET A 109 8.00 24.21 0.55
CA MET A 109 7.64 25.63 0.63
C MET A 109 7.77 26.30 -0.74
N PHE A 110 8.90 26.07 -1.41
CA PHE A 110 9.17 26.61 -2.74
C PHE A 110 8.16 26.13 -3.79
N ILE A 111 7.75 24.85 -3.76
CA ILE A 111 6.72 24.37 -4.68
C ILE A 111 5.35 24.96 -4.30
N ASN A 112 5.01 25.03 -3.02
CA ASN A 112 3.71 25.53 -2.54
C ASN A 112 3.49 27.03 -2.75
N SER A 113 4.55 27.82 -2.98
CA SER A 113 4.40 29.24 -3.32
C SER A 113 3.80 29.46 -4.71
N HIS A 114 3.71 28.42 -5.53
CA HIS A 114 3.09 28.49 -6.85
C HIS A 114 1.56 28.69 -6.73
N PRO A 115 0.97 29.67 -7.45
CA PRO A 115 -0.45 30.02 -7.28
C PRO A 115 -1.42 28.92 -7.74
N LYS A 116 -1.05 28.16 -8.79
CA LYS A 116 -1.89 27.08 -9.33
C LYS A 116 -1.74 25.77 -8.55
N VAL A 117 -2.72 25.46 -7.72
CA VAL A 117 -2.78 24.25 -6.87
C VAL A 117 -2.60 22.94 -7.66
N SER A 118 -3.10 22.84 -8.89
CA SER A 118 -2.94 21.61 -9.68
C SER A 118 -1.50 21.35 -10.11
N VAL A 119 -0.70 22.39 -10.35
CA VAL A 119 0.73 22.26 -10.68
C VAL A 119 1.51 21.84 -9.43
N VAL A 120 1.23 22.48 -8.30
CA VAL A 120 1.78 22.13 -6.98
C VAL A 120 1.54 20.65 -6.66
N HIS A 121 0.28 20.23 -6.77
CA HIS A 121 -0.12 18.86 -6.45
C HIS A 121 0.52 17.84 -7.40
N GLY A 122 0.58 18.13 -8.71
CA GLY A 122 1.23 17.28 -9.70
C GLY A 122 2.71 17.05 -9.37
N LEU A 123 3.48 18.13 -9.24
CA LEU A 123 4.92 18.07 -8.99
C LEU A 123 5.24 17.40 -7.64
N LEU A 124 4.56 17.78 -6.56
CA LEU A 124 4.76 17.14 -5.26
C LEU A 124 4.40 15.65 -5.29
N SER A 125 3.29 15.29 -5.94
CA SER A 125 2.87 13.89 -6.07
C SER A 125 3.92 13.07 -6.81
N ASP A 126 4.49 13.59 -7.89
CA ASP A 126 5.52 12.90 -8.68
C ASP A 126 6.82 12.72 -7.87
N ILE A 127 7.29 13.76 -7.18
CA ILE A 127 8.47 13.70 -6.30
C ILE A 127 8.25 12.67 -5.19
N LEU A 128 7.11 12.74 -4.49
CA LEU A 128 6.77 11.81 -3.41
C LEU A 128 6.65 10.38 -3.92
N PHE A 129 6.08 10.18 -5.11
CA PHE A 129 5.95 8.84 -5.68
C PHE A 129 7.31 8.23 -6.05
N LEU A 130 8.12 8.95 -6.83
CA LEU A 130 9.42 8.45 -7.27
C LEU A 130 10.35 8.20 -6.07
N GLY A 131 10.35 9.09 -5.08
CA GLY A 131 11.15 8.91 -3.88
C GLY A 131 10.71 7.70 -3.06
N ARG A 132 9.41 7.36 -3.03
CA ARG A 132 8.90 6.16 -2.33
C ARG A 132 9.49 4.87 -2.87
N LEU A 133 9.88 4.82 -4.14
CA LEU A 133 10.48 3.61 -4.72
C LEU A 133 11.84 3.29 -4.07
N ARG A 134 12.62 4.32 -3.72
CA ARG A 134 13.88 4.15 -2.99
C ARG A 134 13.64 3.73 -1.53
N SER A 135 12.63 4.28 -0.85
CA SER A 135 12.23 3.77 0.48
C SER A 135 11.86 2.30 0.44
N CYS A 136 11.01 1.90 -0.52
CA CYS A 136 10.63 0.50 -0.66
C CYS A 136 11.86 -0.38 -0.90
N TYR A 137 12.83 0.09 -1.67
CA TYR A 137 14.10 -0.61 -1.86
C TYR A 137 14.86 -0.77 -0.54
N TYR A 138 15.05 0.30 0.23
CA TYR A 138 15.74 0.21 1.53
C TYR A 138 14.99 -0.67 2.53
N ALA A 139 13.67 -0.59 2.59
CA ALA A 139 12.86 -1.47 3.44
C ALA A 139 13.04 -2.95 3.06
N ILE A 140 13.16 -3.26 1.76
CA ILE A 140 13.44 -4.63 1.31
C ILE A 140 14.87 -5.05 1.69
N VAL A 141 15.86 -4.18 1.53
CA VAL A 141 17.25 -4.48 1.93
C VAL A 141 17.33 -4.67 3.45
N GLU A 142 16.71 -3.81 4.24
CA GLU A 142 16.64 -3.94 5.68
C GLU A 142 15.94 -5.26 6.08
N ALA A 143 14.82 -5.58 5.46
CA ALA A 143 14.15 -6.86 5.65
C ALA A 143 15.06 -8.05 5.28
N ALA A 144 15.84 -7.93 4.20
CA ALA A 144 16.78 -8.96 3.77
C ALA A 144 17.89 -9.23 4.79
N LEU A 145 18.35 -8.19 5.46
CA LEU A 145 19.39 -8.28 6.47
C LEU A 145 18.86 -8.80 7.82
N ASN A 146 17.58 -8.55 8.13
CA ASN A 146 17.03 -8.78 9.47
C ASN A 146 16.06 -9.96 9.57
N ILE A 147 15.48 -10.45 8.47
CA ILE A 147 14.53 -11.57 8.48
C ILE A 147 15.30 -12.85 8.14
N PRO A 148 15.45 -13.80 9.08
CA PRO A 148 16.18 -15.03 8.78
C PRO A 148 15.44 -15.84 7.72
N GLY A 149 16.19 -16.40 6.77
CA GLY A 149 15.64 -17.11 5.62
C GLY A 149 15.31 -16.22 4.42
N PHE A 150 15.46 -14.90 4.51
CA PHE A 150 15.22 -13.99 3.37
C PHE A 150 16.18 -14.23 2.19
N ALA A 151 17.34 -14.85 2.43
CA ALA A 151 18.21 -15.33 1.35
C ALA A 151 17.52 -16.30 0.38
N HIS A 152 16.43 -16.95 0.81
CA HIS A 152 15.59 -17.82 -0.02
C HIS A 152 14.35 -17.08 -0.58
N LEU A 153 14.37 -15.74 -0.62
CA LEU A 153 13.27 -14.96 -1.19
C LEU A 153 13.14 -15.25 -2.69
N SER A 154 12.01 -15.81 -3.08
CA SER A 154 11.57 -15.88 -4.47
C SER A 154 10.50 -14.83 -4.75
N ILE A 155 10.59 -14.16 -5.91
CA ILE A 155 9.55 -13.27 -6.40
C ILE A 155 8.69 -14.06 -7.39
N ILE A 156 7.42 -14.28 -7.04
CA ILE A 156 6.46 -14.99 -7.89
C ILE A 156 5.48 -13.97 -8.47
N PHE A 157 5.35 -13.97 -9.80
CA PHE A 157 4.37 -13.13 -10.49
C PHE A 157 3.00 -13.81 -10.50
N VAL A 158 2.07 -13.24 -9.74
CA VAL A 158 0.67 -13.65 -9.83
C VAL A 158 0.06 -12.99 -11.06
N LYS A 159 -0.45 -13.81 -12.00
CA LYS A 159 -1.18 -13.30 -13.15
C LYS A 159 -2.44 -12.59 -12.68
N ASN A 160 -2.67 -11.37 -13.18
CA ASN A 160 -3.92 -10.69 -12.93
C ASN A 160 -5.07 -11.51 -13.51
N LEU A 161 -6.07 -11.80 -12.69
CA LEU A 161 -7.26 -12.49 -13.17
C LEU A 161 -8.03 -11.56 -14.13
N PRO A 162 -8.67 -12.12 -15.18
CA PRO A 162 -9.46 -11.33 -16.11
C PRO A 162 -10.51 -10.51 -15.35
N ARG A 163 -10.61 -9.22 -15.70
CA ARG A 163 -11.66 -8.37 -15.12
C ARG A 163 -13.01 -8.86 -15.62
N ARG A 164 -13.95 -9.10 -14.71
CA ARG A 164 -15.31 -9.49 -15.06
C ARG A 164 -16.05 -8.31 -15.70
N VAL A 165 -16.85 -8.60 -16.71
CA VAL A 165 -17.90 -7.70 -17.17
C VAL A 165 -19.11 -7.94 -16.27
N CYS A 166 -19.80 -6.89 -15.86
CA CYS A 166 -21.08 -7.04 -15.18
C CYS A 166 -22.10 -7.55 -16.20
N SER A 167 -22.21 -8.88 -16.35
CA SER A 167 -23.12 -9.51 -17.32
C SER A 167 -24.53 -9.73 -16.76
N ALA A 168 -24.72 -9.55 -15.45
CA ALA A 168 -26.00 -9.74 -14.80
C ALA A 168 -26.83 -8.45 -14.87
N THR A 169 -28.14 -8.61 -15.11
CA THR A 169 -29.12 -7.56 -14.86
C THR A 169 -29.00 -7.15 -13.40
N LEU A 170 -28.58 -5.91 -13.14
CA LEU A 170 -28.50 -5.38 -11.78
C LEU A 170 -29.93 -5.29 -11.20
N PRO A 171 -30.11 -5.56 -9.90
CA PRO A 171 -31.44 -5.54 -9.28
C PRO A 171 -32.03 -4.13 -9.30
N SER A 172 -33.34 -3.99 -9.47
CA SER A 172 -34.00 -2.68 -9.36
C SER A 172 -33.77 -2.02 -7.99
N LEU A 173 -34.08 -0.72 -7.83
CA LEU A 173 -34.02 -0.09 -6.50
C LEU A 173 -34.94 -0.83 -5.52
N THR A 174 -36.14 -1.22 -5.97
CA THR A 174 -37.09 -1.99 -5.17
C THR A 174 -36.50 -3.32 -4.69
N ASP A 175 -35.87 -4.08 -5.57
CA ASP A 175 -35.27 -5.37 -5.19
C ASP A 175 -34.02 -5.20 -4.33
N THR A 176 -33.26 -4.13 -4.56
CA THR A 176 -32.13 -3.76 -3.70
C THR A 176 -32.60 -3.42 -2.29
N MET A 177 -33.71 -2.68 -2.14
CA MET A 177 -34.28 -2.40 -0.82
C MET A 177 -34.78 -3.68 -0.13
N LYS A 178 -35.40 -4.60 -0.88
CA LYS A 178 -35.79 -5.92 -0.34
C LYS A 178 -34.59 -6.72 0.16
N LEU A 179 -33.44 -6.65 -0.53
CA LEU A 179 -32.20 -7.30 -0.08
C LEU A 179 -31.63 -6.72 1.22
N LEU A 180 -32.03 -5.51 1.58
CA LEU A 180 -31.72 -4.85 2.85
C LEU A 180 -32.83 -5.07 3.90
N ASP A 181 -33.80 -5.93 3.62
CA ASP A 181 -35.01 -6.13 4.43
C ASP A 181 -35.77 -4.81 4.65
N GLN A 182 -35.81 -3.95 3.64
CA GLN A 182 -36.51 -2.68 3.63
C GLN A 182 -37.57 -2.61 2.53
N THR A 183 -38.62 -1.83 2.77
CA THR A 183 -39.64 -1.50 1.77
C THR A 183 -39.31 -0.16 1.13
N LEU A 184 -39.38 -0.05 -0.19
CA LEU A 184 -39.20 1.21 -0.89
C LEU A 184 -40.40 2.14 -0.65
N ASN A 185 -40.20 3.12 0.23
CA ASN A 185 -41.19 4.13 0.59
C ASN A 185 -40.52 5.47 0.96
N PRO A 186 -41.26 6.60 1.09
CA PRO A 186 -40.66 7.90 1.38
C PRO A 186 -39.77 7.92 2.63
N THR A 187 -40.16 7.21 3.69
CA THR A 187 -39.38 7.11 4.94
C THR A 187 -38.04 6.43 4.72
N SER A 188 -38.03 5.29 4.03
CA SER A 188 -36.80 4.55 3.71
C SER A 188 -35.86 5.35 2.80
N VAL A 189 -36.40 6.06 1.80
CA VAL A 189 -35.60 6.92 0.90
C VAL A 189 -34.93 8.04 1.70
N LYS A 190 -35.69 8.69 2.59
CA LYS A 190 -35.14 9.71 3.48
C LYS A 190 -33.99 9.16 4.34
N ASN A 191 -34.17 7.97 4.91
CA ASN A 191 -33.21 7.39 5.86
C ASN A 191 -31.94 6.83 5.20
N PHE A 192 -32.05 6.23 4.01
CA PHE A 192 -30.94 5.48 3.39
C PHE A 192 -30.31 6.16 2.18
N ILE A 193 -31.03 7.04 1.49
CA ILE A 193 -30.57 7.68 0.24
C ILE A 193 -30.32 9.16 0.47
N GLY A 194 -31.31 9.86 1.06
CA GLY A 194 -31.16 11.24 1.49
C GLY A 194 -32.48 12.01 1.45
N GLU A 195 -32.57 13.03 2.30
CA GLU A 195 -33.82 13.79 2.54
C GLU A 195 -34.36 14.54 1.32
N ARG A 196 -33.51 14.78 0.31
CA ARG A 196 -33.87 15.51 -0.91
C ARG A 196 -34.54 14.63 -1.98
N PHE A 197 -34.58 13.32 -1.78
CA PHE A 197 -35.10 12.39 -2.76
C PHE A 197 -36.55 12.00 -2.46
N SER A 198 -37.42 12.10 -3.47
CA SER A 198 -38.66 11.34 -3.55
C SER A 198 -38.40 9.91 -4.04
N VAL A 199 -39.34 8.98 -3.84
CA VAL A 199 -39.23 7.60 -4.35
C VAL A 199 -38.93 7.58 -5.86
N ILE A 200 -39.65 8.38 -6.66
CA ILE A 200 -39.46 8.45 -8.12
C ILE A 200 -38.08 9.00 -8.49
N SER A 201 -37.61 10.04 -7.80
CA SER A 201 -36.29 10.63 -8.09
C SER A 201 -35.13 9.73 -7.64
N ALA A 202 -35.31 8.99 -6.53
CA ALA A 202 -34.37 7.99 -6.07
C ALA A 202 -34.23 6.84 -7.08
N ASP A 203 -35.36 6.32 -7.58
CA ASP A 203 -35.40 5.26 -8.57
C ASP A 203 -34.66 5.66 -9.87
N ARG A 204 -34.99 6.83 -10.43
CA ARG A 204 -34.30 7.38 -11.61
C ARG A 204 -32.80 7.59 -11.38
N ALA A 205 -32.41 8.10 -10.20
CA ALA A 205 -31.00 8.32 -9.87
C ALA A 205 -30.24 6.98 -9.75
N PHE A 206 -30.89 5.98 -9.17
CA PHE A 206 -30.37 4.63 -9.03
C PHE A 206 -30.18 3.97 -10.40
N ASP A 207 -31.17 4.04 -11.29
CA ASP A 207 -31.06 3.54 -12.67
C ASP A 207 -29.90 4.18 -13.44
N LYS A 208 -29.72 5.51 -13.29
CA LYS A 208 -28.59 6.21 -13.92
C LYS A 208 -27.25 5.71 -13.37
N LEU A 209 -27.17 5.46 -12.06
CA LEU A 209 -25.97 4.91 -11.42
C LEU A 209 -25.69 3.49 -11.91
N GLN A 210 -26.71 2.64 -11.98
CA GLN A 210 -26.59 1.27 -12.48
C GLN A 210 -26.13 1.22 -13.93
N ASN A 211 -26.73 2.05 -14.80
CA ASN A 211 -26.32 2.17 -16.20
C ASN A 211 -24.88 2.65 -16.38
N THR A 212 -24.39 3.45 -15.43
CA THR A 212 -22.98 3.87 -15.41
C THR A 212 -22.09 2.70 -14.98
N VAL A 213 -22.45 2.03 -13.87
CA VAL A 213 -21.68 0.91 -13.30
C VAL A 213 -21.62 -0.30 -14.23
N SER A 214 -22.71 -0.65 -14.91
CA SER A 214 -22.79 -1.81 -15.81
C SER A 214 -21.83 -1.72 -16.99
N ARG A 215 -21.47 -0.50 -17.40
CA ARG A 215 -20.48 -0.24 -18.46
C ARG A 215 -19.04 -0.40 -17.98
N HIS A 216 -18.82 -0.46 -16.68
CA HIS A 216 -17.50 -0.63 -16.10
C HIS A 216 -17.17 -2.10 -15.85
N ARG A 217 -15.89 -2.42 -15.98
CA ARG A 217 -15.38 -3.74 -15.61
C ARG A 217 -15.24 -3.83 -14.09
N LEU A 218 -15.75 -4.92 -13.54
CA LEU A 218 -15.57 -5.25 -12.14
C LEU A 218 -14.10 -5.61 -11.89
N SER A 219 -13.59 -5.17 -10.75
CA SER A 219 -12.19 -5.30 -10.38
C SER A 219 -12.04 -6.20 -9.16
N THR A 220 -11.18 -7.20 -9.26
CA THR A 220 -10.74 -7.96 -8.09
C THR A 220 -9.48 -7.30 -7.55
N HIS A 221 -9.49 -6.97 -6.27
CA HIS A 221 -8.33 -6.38 -5.61
C HIS A 221 -7.21 -7.41 -5.40
N ALA A 222 -5.97 -6.92 -5.27
CA ALA A 222 -4.78 -7.76 -5.19
C ALA A 222 -4.82 -8.75 -4.01
N GLU A 223 -5.40 -8.38 -2.88
CA GLU A 223 -5.50 -9.24 -1.71
C GLU A 223 -6.30 -10.53 -1.99
N VAL A 224 -7.44 -10.38 -2.67
CA VAL A 224 -8.29 -11.52 -3.04
C VAL A 224 -7.61 -12.37 -4.10
N GLN A 225 -7.00 -11.73 -5.12
CA GLN A 225 -6.27 -12.46 -6.17
C GLN A 225 -5.12 -13.30 -5.60
N LEU A 226 -4.36 -12.73 -4.65
CA LEU A 226 -3.23 -13.44 -4.04
C LEU A 226 -3.68 -14.65 -3.22
N VAL A 227 -4.71 -14.49 -2.38
CA VAL A 227 -5.22 -15.60 -1.57
C VAL A 227 -5.77 -16.73 -2.45
N LEU A 228 -6.46 -16.39 -3.53
CA LEU A 228 -6.96 -17.39 -4.46
C LEU A 228 -5.85 -18.09 -5.24
N HIS A 229 -4.81 -17.36 -5.63
CA HIS A 229 -3.64 -17.95 -6.25
C HIS A 229 -2.94 -18.93 -5.29
N ILE A 230 -2.72 -18.53 -4.04
CA ILE A 230 -2.10 -19.37 -3.02
C ILE A 230 -2.92 -20.64 -2.79
N VAL A 231 -4.23 -20.50 -2.56
CA VAL A 231 -5.12 -21.64 -2.30
C VAL A 231 -5.26 -22.54 -3.52
N GLY A 232 -5.29 -21.99 -4.73
CA GLY A 232 -5.31 -22.76 -5.97
C GLY A 232 -4.06 -23.60 -6.20
N MET A 233 -2.90 -23.15 -5.70
CA MET A 233 -1.63 -23.88 -5.78
C MET A 233 -1.41 -24.87 -4.63
N MET A 234 -2.14 -24.72 -3.51
CA MET A 234 -1.98 -25.59 -2.34
C MET A 234 -2.40 -27.03 -2.62
N ASN A 235 -1.50 -27.97 -2.32
CA ASN A 235 -1.86 -29.38 -2.16
C ASN A 235 -2.39 -29.60 -0.74
N ILE A 236 -3.60 -30.15 -0.60
CA ILE A 236 -4.28 -30.42 0.69
C ILE A 236 -3.36 -31.15 1.69
N ASN A 237 -2.44 -31.99 1.20
CA ASN A 237 -1.58 -32.82 2.03
C ASN A 237 -0.36 -32.06 2.64
N THR A 238 -0.04 -30.84 2.21
CA THR A 238 1.12 -30.05 2.71
C THR A 238 0.75 -28.70 3.33
N VAL A 239 -0.55 -28.36 3.33
CA VAL A 239 -1.13 -27.05 3.67
C VAL A 239 -0.59 -26.39 4.95
N HIS A 240 -0.48 -27.12 6.05
CA HIS A 240 -0.16 -26.53 7.36
C HIS A 240 1.32 -26.21 7.59
N LYS A 241 2.22 -26.69 6.72
CA LYS A 241 3.67 -26.55 6.92
C LYS A 241 4.29 -25.41 6.10
N GLU A 242 3.59 -24.89 5.11
CA GLU A 242 4.21 -24.07 4.05
C GLU A 242 3.70 -22.62 3.97
N VAL A 243 2.60 -22.27 4.65
CA VAL A 243 1.98 -20.94 4.48
C VAL A 243 1.78 -20.21 5.80
N TYR A 244 2.41 -19.04 5.89
CA TYR A 244 2.10 -18.05 6.92
C TYR A 244 0.92 -17.20 6.42
N PRO A 245 -0.28 -17.24 7.05
CA PRO A 245 -1.51 -16.68 6.50
C PRO A 245 -1.62 -15.16 6.73
N TYR A 246 -0.56 -14.43 6.40
CA TYR A 246 -0.50 -12.99 6.47
C TYR A 246 -0.20 -12.41 5.09
N VAL A 247 -1.09 -11.53 4.64
CA VAL A 247 -0.95 -10.81 3.37
C VAL A 247 -0.40 -9.41 3.66
N GLY A 248 0.87 -9.21 3.32
CA GLY A 248 1.52 -7.90 3.39
C GLY A 248 1.10 -7.01 2.22
N CYS A 249 0.34 -5.95 2.50
CA CYS A 249 -0.13 -4.99 1.49
C CYS A 249 0.61 -3.65 1.60
N SER A 250 0.88 -2.99 0.47
CA SER A 250 1.45 -1.62 0.45
C SER A 250 0.48 -0.57 0.98
N LYS A 251 -0.82 -0.89 0.98
CA LYS A 251 -1.93 -0.10 1.50
C LYS A 251 -2.67 -0.92 2.57
N LEU A 252 -3.39 -0.26 3.48
CA LEU A 252 -4.41 -0.99 4.23
C LEU A 252 -5.42 -1.60 3.26
N SER A 253 -6.06 -2.70 3.65
CA SER A 253 -7.07 -3.31 2.79
C SER A 253 -8.34 -2.48 2.76
N CYS A 254 -9.09 -2.56 1.66
CA CYS A 254 -10.44 -2.01 1.65
C CYS A 254 -11.36 -2.81 2.57
N PHE A 255 -12.53 -2.24 2.90
CA PHE A 255 -13.51 -2.91 3.75
C PHE A 255 -13.87 -4.29 3.21
N LEU A 256 -14.20 -4.38 1.92
CA LEU A 256 -14.64 -5.65 1.30
C LEU A 256 -13.53 -6.70 1.29
N CYS A 257 -12.26 -6.32 1.03
CA CYS A 257 -11.14 -7.26 1.12
C CYS A 257 -10.94 -7.76 2.55
N SER A 258 -10.90 -6.84 3.52
CA SER A 258 -10.70 -7.21 4.94
C SER A 258 -11.80 -8.16 5.43
N THR A 259 -13.07 -7.82 5.15
CA THR A 259 -14.22 -8.64 5.54
C THR A 259 -14.23 -9.98 4.83
N PHE A 260 -13.92 -10.01 3.54
CA PHE A 260 -13.81 -11.23 2.77
C PHE A 260 -12.72 -12.16 3.32
N LEU A 261 -11.51 -11.65 3.55
CA LEU A 261 -10.41 -12.45 4.08
C LEU A 261 -10.69 -13.03 5.46
N LYS A 262 -11.35 -12.27 6.35
CA LYS A 262 -11.81 -12.76 7.66
C LYS A 262 -12.87 -13.86 7.54
N SER A 263 -13.68 -13.80 6.49
CA SER A 263 -14.78 -14.73 6.24
C SER A 263 -14.34 -15.98 5.47
N PHE A 264 -13.25 -15.88 4.74
CA PHE A 264 -12.67 -16.92 3.92
C PHE A 264 -11.84 -17.87 4.78
N ASP A 265 -12.37 -19.08 4.93
CA ASP A 265 -11.78 -20.17 5.68
C ASP A 265 -11.66 -21.37 4.73
N HIS A 266 -10.43 -21.80 4.49
CA HIS A 266 -10.15 -22.96 3.65
C HIS A 266 -9.23 -23.89 4.42
N HIS A 267 -9.78 -25.04 4.83
CA HIS A 267 -9.08 -26.04 5.65
C HIS A 267 -8.43 -25.45 6.92
N GLY A 268 -9.12 -24.52 7.59
CA GLY A 268 -8.64 -23.87 8.82
C GLY A 268 -7.64 -22.75 8.60
N ILE A 269 -7.25 -22.46 7.35
CA ILE A 269 -6.42 -21.30 7.03
C ILE A 269 -7.29 -20.07 6.87
N LYS A 270 -7.00 -19.06 7.69
CA LYS A 270 -7.62 -17.73 7.63
C LYS A 270 -6.56 -16.67 7.39
N PHE A 271 -6.62 -16.06 6.23
CA PHE A 271 -5.69 -15.00 5.86
C PHE A 271 -6.05 -13.69 6.59
N ARG A 272 -5.01 -12.97 7.02
CA ARG A 272 -5.14 -11.64 7.63
C ARG A 272 -4.24 -10.63 6.93
N THR A 273 -4.66 -9.38 6.93
CA THR A 273 -3.83 -8.23 6.50
C THR A 273 -3.51 -7.38 7.72
N ARG A 274 -2.66 -6.36 7.54
CA ARG A 274 -2.32 -5.41 8.63
C ARG A 274 -3.53 -4.67 9.21
N GLY A 275 -4.58 -4.46 8.40
CA GLY A 275 -5.76 -3.72 8.81
C GLY A 275 -6.57 -3.24 7.61
N SER A 276 -7.60 -2.44 7.89
CA SER A 276 -8.53 -1.91 6.89
C SER A 276 -8.61 -0.39 7.00
N HIS A 277 -8.68 0.30 5.85
CA HIS A 277 -8.98 1.74 5.81
C HIS A 277 -10.50 2.01 5.72
N GLY A 278 -11.35 0.99 5.79
CA GLY A 278 -12.82 1.11 5.91
C GLY A 278 -13.58 1.56 4.65
N LYS A 279 -12.91 2.09 3.63
CA LYS A 279 -13.57 2.51 2.37
C LYS A 279 -14.03 1.31 1.55
N ILE A 280 -15.21 1.46 0.98
CA ILE A 280 -15.88 0.52 0.08
C ILE A 280 -15.64 0.97 -1.36
N TYR A 281 -15.30 0.01 -2.23
CA TYR A 281 -15.15 0.26 -3.67
C TYR A 281 -16.33 -0.36 -4.40
N SER A 282 -17.11 0.46 -5.10
CA SER A 282 -18.36 0.04 -5.76
C SER A 282 -18.17 -0.99 -6.88
N LEU A 283 -16.99 -0.99 -7.51
CA LEU A 283 -16.63 -1.95 -8.59
C LEU A 283 -15.83 -3.14 -8.06
N TRP A 284 -15.81 -3.38 -6.75
CA TRP A 284 -15.12 -4.53 -6.17
C TRP A 284 -15.84 -5.83 -6.53
N SER A 285 -15.08 -6.89 -6.79
CA SER A 285 -15.61 -8.21 -7.13
C SER A 285 -14.66 -9.34 -6.77
N ILE A 286 -15.20 -10.56 -6.78
CA ILE A 286 -14.47 -11.83 -6.66
C ILE A 286 -14.29 -12.39 -8.07
N PRO A 287 -13.14 -12.99 -8.41
CA PRO A 287 -12.83 -13.39 -9.78
C PRO A 287 -13.58 -14.66 -10.20
N ASP A 288 -13.54 -14.98 -11.51
CA ASP A 288 -13.55 -16.35 -12.07
C ASP A 288 -13.58 -17.51 -11.07
N MET A 289 -14.68 -18.27 -10.96
CA MET A 289 -14.68 -19.56 -10.28
C MET A 289 -14.26 -20.69 -11.22
N ASP A 290 -14.23 -20.41 -12.52
CA ASP A 290 -13.88 -21.37 -13.57
C ASP A 290 -12.48 -21.95 -13.35
N GLY A 291 -12.40 -23.28 -13.37
CA GLY A 291 -11.15 -24.02 -13.16
C GLY A 291 -10.70 -24.09 -11.70
N LEU A 292 -11.45 -23.54 -10.74
CA LEU A 292 -11.18 -23.75 -9.32
C LEU A 292 -11.70 -25.10 -8.85
N ARG A 293 -10.99 -25.71 -7.89
CA ARG A 293 -11.44 -26.92 -7.21
C ARG A 293 -12.74 -26.68 -6.44
N SER A 294 -13.59 -27.71 -6.38
CA SER A 294 -14.91 -27.64 -5.73
C SER A 294 -14.85 -27.16 -4.28
N ASP A 295 -13.86 -27.59 -3.51
CA ASP A 295 -13.71 -27.17 -2.11
C ASP A 295 -13.34 -25.69 -1.96
N VAL A 296 -12.56 -25.15 -2.89
CA VAL A 296 -12.27 -23.70 -2.98
C VAL A 296 -13.52 -22.93 -3.38
N VAL A 297 -14.32 -23.46 -4.31
CA VAL A 297 -15.60 -22.87 -4.74
C VAL A 297 -16.58 -22.76 -3.56
N LEU A 298 -16.70 -23.80 -2.75
CA LEU A 298 -17.54 -23.81 -1.56
C LEU A 298 -17.06 -22.79 -0.51
N ALA A 299 -15.76 -22.71 -0.27
CA ALA A 299 -15.17 -21.73 0.65
C ALA A 299 -15.44 -20.28 0.18
N LEU A 300 -15.31 -20.04 -1.13
CA LEU A 300 -15.59 -18.75 -1.76
C LEU A 300 -17.06 -18.35 -1.65
N HIS A 301 -17.99 -19.27 -1.93
CA HIS A 301 -19.41 -19.02 -1.78
C HIS A 301 -19.78 -18.71 -0.32
N SER A 302 -19.23 -19.46 0.64
CA SER A 302 -19.40 -19.22 2.07
C SER A 302 -18.86 -17.84 2.49
N ALA A 303 -17.65 -17.48 2.06
CA ALA A 303 -17.03 -16.20 2.35
C ALA A 303 -17.80 -15.02 1.73
N SER A 304 -18.31 -15.18 0.50
CA SER A 304 -19.11 -14.18 -0.20
C SER A 304 -20.41 -13.90 0.56
N ASN A 305 -21.10 -14.96 0.99
CA ASN A 305 -22.34 -14.81 1.76
C ASN A 305 -22.12 -14.16 3.12
N LYS A 306 -21.05 -14.52 3.85
CA LYS A 306 -20.68 -13.86 5.10
C LYS A 306 -20.32 -12.39 4.88
N THR A 307 -19.55 -12.09 3.83
CA THR A 307 -19.18 -10.72 3.47
C THR A 307 -20.40 -9.88 3.15
N ARG A 308 -21.36 -10.44 2.38
CA ARG A 308 -22.64 -9.79 2.07
C ARG A 308 -23.42 -9.49 3.35
N LYS A 309 -23.56 -10.46 4.27
CA LYS A 309 -24.25 -10.25 5.56
C LYS A 309 -23.62 -9.12 6.38
N VAL A 310 -22.29 -9.07 6.47
CA VAL A 310 -21.59 -7.99 7.18
C VAL A 310 -21.80 -6.65 6.47
N LEU A 311 -21.70 -6.59 5.14
CA LEU A 311 -21.94 -5.38 4.38
C LEU A 311 -23.35 -4.83 4.60
N VAL A 312 -24.37 -5.68 4.52
CA VAL A 312 -25.76 -5.30 4.83
C VAL A 312 -25.85 -4.76 6.25
N GLY A 313 -25.27 -5.46 7.23
CA GLY A 313 -25.24 -5.01 8.62
C GLY A 313 -24.59 -3.63 8.82
N GLU A 314 -23.52 -3.31 8.09
CA GLU A 314 -22.89 -1.97 8.12
C GLU A 314 -23.74 -0.91 7.42
N MET A 315 -24.38 -1.24 6.29
CA MET A 315 -25.25 -0.31 5.55
C MET A 315 -26.50 0.10 6.36
N MET A 316 -26.93 -0.76 7.28
CA MET A 316 -28.08 -0.50 8.15
C MET A 316 -27.74 0.36 9.38
N LYS A 317 -26.46 0.66 9.63
CA LYS A 317 -26.07 1.52 10.74
C LYS A 317 -26.30 2.99 10.39
N PRO A 318 -26.55 3.86 11.39
CA PRO A 318 -26.57 5.30 11.18
C PRO A 318 -25.26 5.78 10.56
N ILE A 319 -25.35 6.71 9.62
CA ILE A 319 -24.17 7.32 8.99
C ILE A 319 -23.39 8.06 10.07
N ALA A 320 -22.25 7.51 10.46
CA ALA A 320 -21.29 8.16 11.33
C ALA A 320 -20.16 8.76 10.48
N THR A 321 -19.83 10.03 10.74
CA THR A 321 -18.67 10.67 10.13
C THR A 321 -17.41 10.13 10.81
N ILE A 322 -16.75 9.15 10.19
CA ILE A 322 -15.48 8.62 10.66
C ILE A 322 -14.34 9.45 10.04
N ALA A 323 -13.32 9.78 10.85
CA ALA A 323 -12.12 10.42 10.35
C ALA A 323 -11.47 9.59 9.24
N HIS A 324 -11.10 10.25 8.14
CA HIS A 324 -10.47 9.58 7.00
C HIS A 324 -9.12 8.97 7.40
N VAL A 325 -8.99 7.65 7.27
CA VAL A 325 -7.72 6.94 7.45
C VAL A 325 -6.99 6.86 6.11
N ALA A 326 -5.74 7.32 6.08
CA ALA A 326 -4.92 7.26 4.87
C ALA A 326 -4.76 5.82 4.35
N GLU A 327 -5.03 5.60 3.06
CA GLU A 327 -5.02 4.26 2.47
C GLU A 327 -3.61 3.64 2.39
N SER A 328 -2.59 4.47 2.17
CA SER A 328 -1.20 4.03 2.01
C SER A 328 -0.38 4.47 3.21
N THR A 329 0.32 3.52 3.83
CA THR A 329 1.38 3.85 4.80
C THR A 329 2.77 3.44 4.30
N ALA A 330 2.89 2.98 3.04
CA ALA A 330 4.19 2.74 2.45
C ALA A 330 5.00 4.05 2.52
N ALA A 331 6.09 4.03 3.29
CA ALA A 331 6.96 5.15 3.70
C ALA A 331 6.56 6.00 4.92
N VAL A 332 5.46 5.71 5.64
CA VAL A 332 5.22 6.32 6.98
C VAL A 332 6.23 5.82 8.02
N THR A 333 6.90 4.72 7.73
CA THR A 333 8.01 4.17 8.52
C THR A 333 9.26 5.04 8.54
N ASP A 334 9.40 6.00 7.62
CA ASP A 334 10.59 6.87 7.57
C ASP A 334 10.47 8.02 8.59
N ASP A 335 9.25 8.47 8.90
CA ASP A 335 8.98 9.54 9.88
C ASP A 335 8.60 9.00 11.28
N SER A 336 8.42 7.69 11.42
CA SER A 336 8.15 7.07 12.73
C SER A 336 9.47 6.55 13.29
N PRO A 337 9.97 7.02 14.45
CA PRO A 337 11.04 6.31 15.14
C PRO A 337 10.59 4.87 15.29
N GLN A 338 11.33 3.93 14.69
CA GLN A 338 11.02 2.50 14.78
C GLN A 338 10.72 2.19 16.25
N PRO A 339 9.54 1.61 16.59
CA PRO A 339 9.29 1.19 17.96
C PRO A 339 10.42 0.25 18.38
N SER A 340 11.14 0.62 19.43
CA SER A 340 12.30 -0.13 19.96
C SER A 340 12.01 -1.63 20.10
N TRP A 341 10.75 -1.96 20.41
CA TRP A 341 10.19 -3.30 20.52
C TRP A 341 10.34 -4.17 19.27
N ASN A 342 10.14 -3.65 18.05
CA ASN A 342 10.31 -4.46 16.82
C ASN A 342 11.78 -4.82 16.60
N ARG A 343 12.68 -3.84 16.80
CA ARG A 343 14.12 -4.07 16.71
C ARG A 343 14.60 -5.04 17.80
N GLN A 344 14.05 -4.94 19.01
CA GLN A 344 14.37 -5.83 20.12
C GLN A 344 13.82 -7.24 19.92
N TYR A 345 12.58 -7.39 19.45
CA TYR A 345 11.97 -8.67 19.10
C TYR A 345 12.79 -9.40 18.03
N HIS A 346 13.16 -8.71 16.94
CA HIS A 346 13.97 -9.31 15.88
C HIS A 346 15.39 -9.64 16.35
N LYS A 347 16.01 -8.82 17.21
CA LYS A 347 17.30 -9.14 17.83
C LYS A 347 17.24 -10.39 18.71
N VAL A 348 16.21 -10.50 19.56
CA VAL A 348 15.99 -11.68 20.42
C VAL A 348 15.74 -12.92 19.57
N LEU A 349 14.92 -12.82 18.52
CA LEU A 349 14.64 -13.93 17.62
C LEU A 349 15.90 -14.39 16.84
N ALA A 350 16.74 -13.45 16.43
CA ALA A 350 18.01 -13.74 15.76
C ALA A 350 19.01 -14.43 16.72
N ALA A 351 19.15 -13.92 17.94
CA ALA A 351 20.01 -14.51 18.97
C ALA A 351 19.57 -15.92 19.35
N GLN A 352 18.25 -16.15 19.49
CA GLN A 352 17.70 -17.48 19.77
C GLN A 352 18.03 -18.48 18.65
N ARG A 353 17.93 -18.06 17.39
CA ARG A 353 18.23 -18.92 16.25
C ARG A 353 19.72 -19.23 16.11
N GLU A 354 20.59 -18.27 16.43
CA GLU A 354 22.03 -18.49 16.48
C GLU A 354 22.39 -19.49 17.58
N PHE A 355 21.77 -19.35 18.75
CA PHE A 355 21.89 -20.31 19.84
C PHE A 355 21.43 -21.72 19.41
N ASP A 356 20.26 -21.84 18.78
CA ASP A 356 19.72 -23.12 18.30
C ASP A 356 20.63 -23.77 17.23
N ALA A 357 21.22 -22.96 16.34
CA ALA A 357 22.16 -23.42 15.32
C ALA A 357 23.48 -23.92 15.93
N LEU A 358 24.02 -23.20 16.93
CA LEU A 358 25.22 -23.63 17.66
C LEU A 358 24.95 -24.91 18.47
N HIS A 359 23.80 -24.98 19.12
CA HIS A 359 23.37 -26.16 19.87
C HIS A 359 23.27 -27.39 18.95
N THR A 360 22.66 -27.23 17.78
CA THR A 360 22.55 -28.29 16.77
C THR A 360 23.93 -28.76 16.30
N LYS A 361 24.85 -27.84 15.96
CA LYS A 361 26.23 -28.17 15.55
C LYS A 361 27.01 -28.91 16.64
N ASN A 362 26.84 -28.53 17.90
CA ASN A 362 27.50 -29.18 19.03
C ASN A 362 26.95 -30.59 19.29
N LEU A 363 25.63 -30.79 19.14
CA LEU A 363 25.01 -32.12 19.19
C LEU A 363 25.54 -33.02 18.07
N THR A 364 25.67 -32.52 16.83
CA THR A 364 26.21 -33.33 15.72
C THR A 364 27.66 -33.72 15.97
N LYS A 365 28.50 -32.80 16.48
CA LYS A 365 29.88 -33.11 16.88
C LYS A 365 29.97 -34.14 18.01
N CYS A 366 29.06 -34.08 18.98
CA CYS A 366 29.01 -35.04 20.10
C CYS A 366 28.62 -36.44 19.63
N VAL A 367 27.65 -36.53 18.71
CA VAL A 367 27.24 -37.80 18.09
C VAL A 367 28.39 -38.40 17.28
N LEU A 368 29.06 -37.61 16.44
CA LEU A 368 30.20 -38.07 15.64
C LEU A 368 31.39 -38.53 16.50
N ARG A 369 31.67 -37.86 17.62
CA ARG A 369 32.70 -38.32 18.58
C ARG A 369 32.33 -39.64 19.28
N ARG A 370 31.05 -39.87 19.58
CA ARG A 370 30.61 -41.14 20.17
C ARG A 370 30.68 -42.30 19.17
N VAL A 371 30.39 -42.05 17.88
CA VAL A 371 30.56 -43.04 16.82
C VAL A 371 32.04 -43.39 16.63
N ALA A 372 32.91 -42.38 16.52
CA ALA A 372 34.35 -42.58 16.35
C ALA A 372 35.05 -43.25 17.55
N ASN A 373 34.51 -43.11 18.77
CA ASN A 373 35.03 -43.82 19.96
C ASN A 373 34.48 -45.25 20.09
N ARG A 374 33.32 -45.58 19.50
CA ARG A 374 32.82 -46.96 19.44
C ARG A 374 33.64 -47.83 18.47
N GLU A 375 34.18 -47.24 17.41
CA GLU A 375 35.05 -47.94 16.44
C GLU A 375 36.48 -48.16 16.94
N ARG A 376 36.85 -47.64 18.12
CA ARG A 376 38.17 -47.85 18.75
C ARG A 376 38.13 -48.75 19.99
N GLN A 377 37.08 -49.55 20.18
CA GLN A 377 37.17 -50.66 21.13
C GLN A 377 37.93 -51.81 20.47
N PRO A 378 39.11 -52.22 21.01
CA PRO A 378 39.81 -53.39 20.50
C PRO A 378 38.95 -54.61 20.77
N CYS A 379 38.67 -55.40 19.74
CA CYS A 379 38.20 -56.77 19.92
C CYS A 379 39.34 -57.56 20.58
N TYR A 380 39.26 -57.76 21.89
CA TYR A 380 40.02 -58.79 22.57
C TYR A 380 39.33 -60.13 22.29
N THR A 381 39.93 -60.91 21.40
CA THR A 381 39.79 -62.37 21.32
C THR A 381 40.85 -63.04 22.17
#